data_AF-A0A378Y6H0-F1
#
_entry.id   AF-A0A378Y6H0-F1
#
_cell.length_a   1.000
_cell.length_b   1.000
_cell.length_c   1.000
_cell.angle_alpha   90.00
_cell.angle_beta   90.00
_cell.angle_gamma   90.00
#
_symmetry.space_group_name_H-M   'P 1'
#
loop_
_entity.id
_entity.type
_entity.pdbx_description
1 polymer ?
#
loop_
_entity_poly.entity_id
_entity_poly.type
_entity_poly.pdbx_seq_one_letter_code
_entity_poly.pdbx_strand_id
1 'polypeptide(L)'
;MSEIQCAECERPVKDGLTLCVSCGDTLCEALLAVPELLLDIAITRARLDRVQGARTAGRAAETALPVRATSRGATMVGDEALATLGNTVTTWARALAEDLGTSPYINGPWLVHLTEQHRGAEPRDGATLPLVRLGAVEQAAVWLAQHREPLRAYQAAAELLWDVTTAVERLRRAIDHRPELRYLGACPECAAELRAEHGESWVRCRVCRTQHEIARIEADARAVAEDRLFTLAELRRVLDALGAPVPKQTLYWWASERRIEPRGWMHRDERGARITDHKLDDRDKPVYRTGDVLRLARRQAQQGGSAA
;
A
#
# COMPACT_ATOMS: atom_id res chain seq x y z
N MET A 1 -2.49 30.80 45.54
CA MET A 1 -2.72 29.35 45.31
C MET A 1 -2.17 29.06 43.93
N SER A 2 -1.00 28.43 43.81
CA SER A 2 -0.49 28.03 42.49
C SER A 2 -1.48 27.05 41.88
N GLU A 3 -2.02 27.39 40.72
CA GLU A 3 -2.84 26.48 39.94
C GLU A 3 -1.95 25.33 39.47
N ILE A 4 -2.29 24.10 39.85
CA ILE A 4 -1.59 22.91 39.33
C ILE A 4 -1.95 22.79 37.85
N GLN A 5 -0.93 22.73 37.00
CA GLN A 5 -1.10 22.61 35.56
C GLN A 5 -0.96 21.15 35.12
N CYS A 6 -1.65 20.81 34.03
CA CYS A 6 -1.55 19.51 33.40
C CYS A 6 -0.13 19.30 32.86
N ALA A 7 0.47 18.15 33.15
CA ALA A 7 1.83 17.84 32.72
C ALA A 7 2.02 17.78 31.19
N GLU A 8 0.94 17.55 30.43
CA GLU A 8 0.99 17.43 28.96
C GLU A 8 0.62 18.74 28.23
N CYS A 9 -0.47 19.39 28.64
CA CYS A 9 -1.10 20.47 27.87
C CYS A 9 -1.14 21.81 28.59
N GLU A 10 -0.51 21.90 29.76
CA GLU A 10 -0.37 23.12 30.60
C GLU A 10 -1.69 23.76 31.06
N ARG A 11 -2.84 23.12 30.77
CA ARG A 11 -4.16 23.57 31.22
C ARG A 11 -4.28 23.46 32.74
N PRO A 12 -4.97 24.40 33.40
CA PRO A 12 -5.18 24.33 34.85
C PRO A 12 -6.05 23.12 35.22
N VAL A 13 -5.61 22.37 36.23
CA VAL A 13 -6.24 21.13 36.71
C VAL A 13 -6.94 21.40 38.03
N LYS A 14 -8.28 21.37 38.04
CA LYS A 14 -9.08 21.70 39.22
C LYS A 14 -9.02 20.65 40.33
N ASP A 15 -8.79 19.40 39.96
CA ASP A 15 -8.71 18.24 40.85
C ASP A 15 -7.27 17.92 41.32
N GLY A 16 -6.28 18.73 40.90
CA GLY A 16 -4.88 18.58 41.33
C GLY A 16 -4.16 17.33 40.83
N LEU A 17 -4.72 16.62 39.86
CA LEU A 17 -4.14 15.41 39.28
C LEU A 17 -3.06 15.74 38.23
N THR A 18 -2.20 14.76 37.91
CA THR A 18 -1.12 14.90 36.92
C THR A 18 -1.66 15.27 35.54
N LEU A 19 -2.78 14.64 35.12
CA LEU A 19 -3.45 14.94 33.85
C LEU A 19 -4.82 15.58 34.02
N CYS A 20 -5.11 16.56 33.17
CA CYS A 20 -6.46 17.09 33.02
C CYS A 20 -7.42 16.04 32.45
N VAL A 21 -8.72 16.29 32.60
CA VAL A 21 -9.80 15.39 32.14
C VAL A 21 -9.65 15.05 30.66
N SER A 22 -9.34 16.03 29.79
CA SER A 22 -9.22 15.82 28.35
C SER A 22 -8.01 14.99 27.95
N CYS A 23 -6.86 15.17 28.61
CA CYS A 23 -5.69 14.31 28.35
C CYS A 23 -5.94 12.88 28.83
N GLY A 24 -6.66 12.71 29.94
CA GLY A 24 -7.15 11.42 30.38
C GLY A 24 -8.12 10.76 29.39
N ASP A 25 -9.04 11.53 28.80
CA ASP A 25 -9.93 11.06 27.74
C ASP A 25 -9.14 10.57 26.52
N THR A 26 -8.19 11.37 26.04
CA THR A 26 -7.34 11.00 24.89
C THR A 26 -6.57 9.70 25.14
N LEU A 27 -6.04 9.52 26.36
CA LEU A 27 -5.39 8.26 26.74
C LEU A 27 -6.37 7.08 26.69
N CYS A 28 -7.55 7.23 27.31
CA CYS A 28 -8.58 6.19 27.31
C CYS A 28 -9.05 5.86 25.88
N GLU A 29 -9.28 6.87 25.03
CA GLU A 29 -9.64 6.68 23.62
C GLU A 29 -8.55 5.92 22.85
N ALA A 30 -7.27 6.25 23.07
CA ALA A 30 -6.16 5.54 22.44
C ALA A 30 -6.10 4.07 22.88
N LEU A 31 -6.28 3.79 24.18
CA LEU A 31 -6.34 2.43 24.71
C LEU A 31 -7.54 1.64 24.17
N LEU A 32 -8.71 2.26 24.11
CA LEU A 32 -9.94 1.63 23.61
C LEU A 32 -9.93 1.39 22.09
N ALA A 33 -9.06 2.08 21.35
CA ALA A 33 -8.84 1.79 19.93
C ALA A 33 -7.96 0.56 19.68
N VAL A 34 -7.20 0.08 20.67
CA VAL A 34 -6.27 -1.05 20.52
C VAL A 34 -6.94 -2.33 20.01
N PRO A 35 -8.11 -2.77 20.52
CA PRO A 35 -8.75 -4.01 20.06
C PRO A 35 -9.10 -4.01 18.57
N GLU A 36 -9.68 -2.92 18.06
CA GLU A 36 -9.98 -2.76 16.63
C GLU A 36 -8.70 -2.77 15.78
N LEU A 37 -7.68 -2.01 16.17
CA LEU A 37 -6.40 -1.96 15.44
C LEU A 37 -5.69 -3.32 15.38
N LEU A 38 -5.77 -4.11 16.45
CA LEU A 38 -5.22 -5.46 16.51
C LEU A 38 -6.00 -6.45 15.62
N LEU A 39 -7.30 -6.25 15.46
CA LEU A 39 -8.10 -6.99 14.48
C LEU A 39 -7.73 -6.59 13.04
N ASP A 40 -7.62 -5.30 12.76
CA ASP A 40 -7.30 -4.77 11.43
C ASP A 40 -5.92 -5.21 10.93
N ILE A 41 -4.88 -5.16 11.78
CA ILE A 41 -3.56 -5.65 11.40
C ILE A 41 -3.57 -7.17 11.16
N ALA A 42 -4.36 -7.95 11.90
CA ALA A 42 -4.50 -9.38 11.68
C ALA A 42 -5.19 -9.70 10.34
N ILE A 43 -6.24 -8.96 10.00
CA ILE A 43 -6.92 -9.05 8.69
C ILE A 43 -5.96 -8.64 7.57
N THR A 44 -5.22 -7.55 7.76
CA THR A 44 -4.24 -7.03 6.80
C THR A 44 -3.16 -8.08 6.50
N ARG A 45 -2.62 -8.74 7.53
CA ARG A 45 -1.66 -9.86 7.40
C ARG A 45 -2.27 -11.04 6.63
N ALA A 46 -3.47 -11.48 7.01
CA ALA A 46 -4.13 -12.61 6.36
C ALA A 46 -4.47 -12.35 4.88
N ARG A 47 -4.67 -11.08 4.48
CA ARG A 47 -4.80 -10.69 3.06
C ARG A 47 -3.46 -10.74 2.33
N LEU A 48 -2.37 -10.27 2.96
CA LEU A 48 -1.02 -10.31 2.39
C LEU A 48 -0.54 -11.76 2.15
N ASP A 49 -0.81 -12.67 3.09
CA ASP A 49 -0.44 -14.10 2.95
C ASP A 49 -1.12 -14.76 1.73
N ARG A 50 -2.40 -14.42 1.47
CA ARG A 50 -3.13 -14.91 0.29
C ARG A 50 -2.55 -14.41 -1.03
N VAL A 51 -2.11 -13.15 -1.07
CA VAL A 51 -1.45 -12.56 -2.24
C VAL A 51 -0.09 -13.22 -2.51
N GLN A 52 0.63 -13.63 -1.46
CA GLN A 52 1.88 -14.38 -1.60
C GLN A 52 1.67 -15.82 -2.10
N GLY A 53 0.61 -16.51 -1.65
CA GLY A 53 0.30 -17.88 -2.07
C GLY A 53 -0.09 -18.04 -3.54
N ALA A 54 -0.62 -16.98 -4.16
CA ALA A 54 -0.95 -16.96 -5.60
C ALA A 54 0.28 -16.80 -6.52
N ARG A 55 1.50 -16.66 -5.99
CA ARG A 55 2.74 -16.38 -6.75
C ARG A 55 3.47 -17.61 -7.33
N THR A 56 2.80 -18.76 -7.49
CA THR A 56 3.42 -19.95 -8.12
C THR A 56 3.22 -20.08 -9.63
N ALA A 57 2.64 -19.08 -10.32
CA ALA A 57 2.62 -19.06 -11.79
C ALA A 57 2.51 -17.64 -12.37
N GLY A 58 3.63 -17.06 -12.80
CA GLY A 58 3.63 -15.91 -13.72
C GLY A 58 4.52 -14.74 -13.31
N ARG A 59 5.34 -14.28 -14.27
CA ARG A 59 6.44 -13.31 -14.19
C ARG A 59 6.20 -12.05 -13.34
N ALA A 60 7.22 -11.72 -12.56
CA ALA A 60 7.35 -10.53 -11.73
C ALA A 60 7.65 -9.26 -12.54
N ALA A 61 6.91 -8.19 -12.23
CA ALA A 61 7.42 -6.83 -12.24
C ALA A 61 6.76 -6.07 -11.08
N GLU A 62 7.61 -5.69 -10.12
CA GLU A 62 7.39 -4.59 -9.14
C GLU A 62 6.21 -4.70 -8.17
N THR A 63 6.21 -5.73 -7.31
CA THR A 63 5.57 -5.60 -5.99
C THR A 63 6.67 -5.37 -4.96
N ALA A 64 6.59 -4.31 -4.16
CA ALA A 64 7.44 -4.21 -2.99
C ALA A 64 7.05 -5.36 -2.05
N LEU A 65 7.97 -6.28 -1.78
CA LEU A 65 7.74 -7.35 -0.83
C LEU A 65 7.34 -6.70 0.52
N PRO A 66 6.22 -7.10 1.15
CA PRO A 66 5.81 -6.62 2.48
C PRO A 66 6.73 -7.16 3.59
N VAL A 67 7.85 -7.76 3.21
CA VAL A 67 8.92 -8.24 4.06
C VAL A 67 10.09 -7.28 3.90
N ARG A 68 10.42 -6.53 4.96
CA ARG A 68 11.68 -5.80 4.99
C ARG A 68 12.76 -6.79 5.42
N ALA A 69 13.78 -6.96 4.59
CA ALA A 69 14.99 -7.66 5.01
C ALA A 69 15.72 -6.76 6.01
N THR A 70 15.72 -7.14 7.29
CA THR A 70 16.53 -6.51 8.33
C THR A 70 17.80 -7.33 8.56
N SER A 71 18.81 -6.76 9.21
CA SER A 71 20.02 -7.49 9.60
C SER A 71 19.76 -8.66 10.57
N ARG A 72 18.54 -8.78 11.13
CA ARG A 72 18.11 -9.85 12.03
C ARG A 72 17.06 -10.81 11.42
N GLY A 73 16.78 -10.70 10.11
CA GLY A 73 15.84 -11.56 9.39
C GLY A 73 14.75 -10.80 8.63
N ALA A 74 13.81 -11.56 8.07
CA ALA A 74 12.63 -11.07 7.36
C ALA A 74 11.53 -10.72 8.37
N THR A 75 11.18 -9.43 8.52
CA THR A 75 10.02 -9.00 9.31
C THR A 75 8.92 -8.47 8.40
N MET A 76 7.67 -8.83 8.70
CA MET A 76 6.50 -8.32 7.98
C MET A 76 6.28 -6.84 8.35
N VAL A 77 5.78 -6.05 7.41
CA VAL A 77 5.34 -4.67 7.69
C VAL A 77 4.32 -4.69 8.84
N GLY A 78 4.59 -3.90 9.88
CA GLY A 78 3.76 -3.81 11.08
C GLY A 78 4.16 -4.73 12.23
N ASP A 79 5.12 -5.66 12.09
CA ASP A 79 5.59 -6.51 13.20
C ASP A 79 6.23 -5.70 14.33
N GLU A 80 7.09 -4.75 13.98
CA GLU A 80 7.76 -3.90 14.96
C GLU A 80 6.75 -2.97 15.68
N ALA A 81 5.79 -2.41 14.95
CA ALA A 81 4.74 -1.58 15.51
C ALA A 81 3.83 -2.39 16.46
N LEU A 82 3.47 -3.61 16.07
CA LEU A 82 2.69 -4.54 16.89
C LEU A 82 3.45 -4.92 18.18
N ALA A 83 4.72 -5.30 18.06
CA ALA A 83 5.55 -5.65 19.21
C ALA A 83 5.73 -4.46 20.16
N THR A 84 5.94 -3.26 19.60
CA THR A 84 6.04 -2.02 20.39
C THR A 84 4.76 -1.77 21.17
N LEU A 85 3.59 -1.78 20.52
CA LEU A 85 2.30 -1.58 21.18
C LEU A 85 2.06 -2.62 22.28
N GLY A 86 2.31 -3.91 21.98
CA GLY A 86 2.18 -4.98 22.95
C GLY A 86 3.04 -4.79 24.19
N ASN A 87 4.31 -4.44 23.99
CA ASN A 87 5.25 -4.20 25.10
C ASN A 87 4.84 -2.97 25.91
N THR A 88 4.45 -1.86 25.27
CA THR A 88 4.01 -0.64 25.94
C THR A 88 2.78 -0.90 26.80
N VAL A 89 1.72 -1.47 26.23
CA VAL A 89 0.47 -1.73 26.95
C VAL A 89 0.68 -2.69 28.11
N THR A 90 1.39 -3.80 27.91
CA THR A 90 1.62 -4.79 28.97
C THR A 90 2.53 -4.28 30.08
N THR A 91 3.47 -3.40 29.77
CA THR A 91 4.35 -2.77 30.76
C THR A 91 3.58 -1.80 31.65
N TRP A 92 2.78 -0.91 31.04
CA TRP A 92 1.96 0.03 31.81
C TRP A 92 0.84 -0.66 32.59
N ALA A 93 0.24 -1.71 32.03
CA ALA A 93 -0.76 -2.52 32.74
C ALA A 93 -0.17 -3.15 34.01
N ARG A 94 1.07 -3.66 33.94
CA ARG A 94 1.77 -4.22 35.10
C ARG A 94 2.10 -3.14 36.14
N ALA A 95 2.64 -2.01 35.69
CA ALA A 95 3.02 -0.92 36.58
C ALA A 95 1.81 -0.35 37.36
N LEU A 96 0.68 -0.17 36.69
CA LEU A 96 -0.55 0.29 37.34
C LEU A 96 -1.16 -0.79 38.25
N ALA A 97 -1.10 -2.06 37.85
CA ALA A 97 -1.56 -3.18 38.67
C ALA A 97 -0.79 -3.27 40.00
N GLU A 98 0.54 -3.13 39.95
CA GLU A 98 1.41 -3.08 41.12
C GLU A 98 1.06 -1.92 42.06
N ASP A 99 0.84 -0.72 41.51
CA ASP A 99 0.48 0.47 42.29
C ASP A 99 -0.90 0.36 42.96
N LEU A 100 -1.87 -0.21 42.25
CA LEU A 100 -3.23 -0.43 42.77
C LEU A 100 -3.34 -1.65 43.70
N GLY A 101 -2.32 -2.50 43.78
CA GLY A 101 -2.38 -3.78 44.48
C GLY A 101 -3.43 -4.74 43.88
N THR A 102 -3.76 -4.58 42.60
CA THR A 102 -4.73 -5.42 41.88
C THR A 102 -4.04 -6.14 40.73
N SER A 103 -4.66 -7.17 40.17
CA SER A 103 -4.13 -7.85 38.97
C SER A 103 -5.22 -7.92 37.92
N PRO A 104 -4.92 -7.59 36.64
CA PRO A 104 -5.90 -7.72 35.56
C PRO A 104 -6.28 -9.19 35.41
N TYR A 105 -7.57 -9.50 35.59
CA TYR A 105 -8.09 -10.85 35.36
C TYR A 105 -8.25 -11.12 33.86
N ILE A 106 -7.12 -11.33 33.18
CA ILE A 106 -7.08 -11.67 31.75
C ILE A 106 -7.82 -13.00 31.52
N ASN A 107 -8.63 -13.03 30.46
CA ASN A 107 -9.61 -14.06 30.12
C ASN A 107 -10.81 -14.16 31.07
N GLY A 108 -10.97 -13.20 31.98
CA GLY A 108 -12.18 -13.05 32.77
C GLY A 108 -13.39 -12.74 31.88
N PRO A 109 -14.57 -13.35 32.12
CA PRO A 109 -15.74 -13.19 31.26
C PRO A 109 -16.13 -11.73 31.00
N TRP A 110 -16.03 -10.88 32.02
CA TRP A 110 -16.33 -9.45 31.91
C TRP A 110 -15.36 -8.71 31.00
N LEU A 111 -14.05 -8.92 31.17
CA LEU A 111 -13.02 -8.23 30.39
C LEU A 111 -13.01 -8.70 28.94
N VAL A 112 -13.27 -10.00 28.72
CA VAL A 112 -13.48 -10.58 27.39
C VAL A 112 -14.65 -9.87 26.69
N HIS A 113 -15.82 -9.83 27.33
CA HIS A 113 -17.01 -9.21 26.77
C HIS A 113 -16.80 -7.72 26.41
N LEU A 114 -16.18 -6.98 27.33
CA LEU A 114 -15.89 -5.56 27.10
C LEU A 114 -14.88 -5.37 25.95
N THR A 115 -13.88 -6.23 25.85
CA THR A 115 -12.91 -6.18 24.74
C THR A 115 -13.55 -6.50 23.39
N GLU A 116 -14.49 -7.44 23.34
CA GLU A 116 -15.27 -7.75 22.14
C GLU A 116 -16.10 -6.56 21.67
N GLN A 117 -16.73 -5.81 22.59
CA GLN A 117 -17.47 -4.59 22.25
C GLN A 117 -16.57 -3.56 21.55
N HIS A 118 -15.31 -3.43 22.00
CA HIS A 118 -14.34 -2.49 21.44
C HIS A 118 -13.62 -2.98 20.17
N ARG A 119 -13.74 -4.27 19.79
CA ARG A 119 -13.22 -4.77 18.49
C ARG A 119 -14.06 -4.30 17.29
N GLY A 120 -15.25 -3.74 17.53
CA GLY A 120 -16.13 -3.26 16.47
C GLY A 120 -16.81 -4.38 15.70
N ALA A 121 -17.92 -4.89 16.21
CA ALA A 121 -18.99 -5.46 15.38
C ALA A 121 -20.30 -5.57 16.19
N GLU A 122 -21.37 -4.92 15.72
CA GLU A 122 -22.68 -5.56 15.84
C GLU A 122 -22.60 -6.97 15.24
N PRO A 123 -23.26 -7.98 15.82
CA PRO A 123 -23.21 -9.34 15.30
C PRO A 123 -23.74 -9.37 13.86
N ARG A 124 -22.84 -9.45 12.86
CA ARG A 124 -23.18 -9.93 11.52
C ARG A 124 -23.36 -11.44 11.63
N ASP A 125 -24.57 -11.82 12.04
CA ASP A 125 -25.06 -13.17 12.26
C ASP A 125 -24.19 -13.97 13.25
N GLY A 126 -24.79 -14.43 14.36
CA GLY A 126 -24.13 -15.18 15.44
C GLY A 126 -23.47 -16.52 15.04
N ALA A 127 -23.33 -16.79 13.74
CA ALA A 127 -22.62 -17.94 13.17
C ALA A 127 -21.15 -17.63 12.80
N THR A 128 -20.73 -16.37 12.78
CA THR A 128 -19.33 -16.02 12.43
C THR A 128 -18.45 -16.04 13.68
N LEU A 129 -17.81 -17.18 13.96
CA LEU A 129 -16.75 -17.24 14.97
C LEU A 129 -15.65 -16.23 14.60
N PRO A 130 -15.15 -15.40 15.55
CA PRO A 130 -14.03 -14.52 15.28
C PRO A 130 -12.85 -15.35 14.74
N LEU A 131 -12.40 -15.04 13.52
CA LEU A 131 -11.24 -15.70 12.90
C LEU A 131 -9.94 -15.53 13.71
N VAL A 132 -9.92 -14.56 14.63
CA VAL A 132 -8.76 -14.21 15.47
C VAL A 132 -9.19 -14.25 16.94
N ARG A 133 -8.52 -15.10 17.75
CA ARG A 133 -8.76 -15.16 19.20
C ARG A 133 -8.39 -13.84 19.88
N LEU A 134 -9.11 -13.50 20.95
CA LEU A 134 -8.77 -12.36 21.82
C LEU A 134 -7.39 -12.56 22.44
N GLY A 135 -6.57 -11.52 22.36
CA GLY A 135 -5.23 -11.47 22.91
C GLY A 135 -5.19 -10.85 24.30
N ALA A 136 -4.16 -11.19 25.07
CA ALA A 136 -3.91 -10.58 26.38
C ALA A 136 -3.63 -9.07 26.28
N VAL A 137 -3.06 -8.60 25.16
CA VAL A 137 -2.74 -7.18 24.92
C VAL A 137 -4.01 -6.33 24.80
N GLU A 138 -5.02 -6.81 24.06
CA GLU A 138 -6.30 -6.11 23.91
C GLU A 138 -6.99 -5.96 25.26
N GLN A 139 -7.05 -7.06 26.01
CA GLN A 139 -7.64 -7.09 27.34
C GLN A 139 -6.88 -6.20 28.33
N ALA A 140 -5.55 -6.14 28.26
CA ALA A 140 -4.75 -5.24 29.08
C ALA A 140 -5.01 -3.76 28.73
N ALA A 141 -5.16 -3.41 27.45
CA ALA A 141 -5.50 -2.06 27.03
C ALA A 141 -6.90 -1.65 27.53
N VAL A 142 -7.88 -2.53 27.40
CA VAL A 142 -9.25 -2.30 27.90
C VAL A 142 -9.24 -2.19 29.42
N TRP A 143 -8.53 -3.06 30.12
CA TRP A 143 -8.40 -2.98 31.58
C TRP A 143 -7.79 -1.64 32.03
N LEU A 144 -6.72 -1.17 31.38
CA LEU A 144 -6.15 0.16 31.64
C LEU A 144 -7.20 1.26 31.47
N ALA A 145 -7.95 1.23 30.35
CA ALA A 145 -8.97 2.25 30.07
C ALA A 145 -10.09 2.33 31.12
N GLN A 146 -10.36 1.24 31.85
CA GLN A 146 -11.34 1.21 32.95
C GLN A 146 -10.85 1.88 34.23
N HIS A 147 -9.54 2.13 34.36
CA HIS A 147 -8.92 2.77 35.52
C HIS A 147 -8.61 4.24 35.25
N ARG A 148 -9.59 4.97 34.69
CA ARG A 148 -9.42 6.36 34.23
C ARG A 148 -8.90 7.32 35.28
N GLU A 149 -9.46 7.29 36.48
CA GLU A 149 -9.05 8.20 37.56
C GLU A 149 -7.65 7.86 38.10
N PRO A 150 -7.33 6.58 38.40
CA PRO A 150 -5.95 6.15 38.67
C PRO A 150 -4.94 6.54 37.58
N LEU A 151 -5.29 6.38 36.30
CA LEU A 151 -4.42 6.77 35.19
C LEU A 151 -4.09 8.26 35.18
N ARG A 152 -5.06 9.12 35.53
CA ARG A 152 -4.86 10.57 35.59
C ARG A 152 -4.04 11.00 36.81
N ALA A 153 -4.17 10.27 37.91
CA ALA A 153 -3.45 10.49 39.15
C ALA A 153 -2.01 9.94 39.10
N TYR A 154 -1.73 9.01 38.19
CA TYR A 154 -0.44 8.33 38.10
C TYR A 154 0.71 9.31 37.92
N GLN A 155 1.83 9.08 38.63
CA GLN A 155 2.95 10.02 38.62
C GLN A 155 3.56 10.18 37.21
N ALA A 156 3.66 9.08 36.46
CA ALA A 156 4.18 9.06 35.10
C ALA A 156 3.06 9.13 34.03
N ALA A 157 1.91 9.73 34.35
CA ALA A 157 0.75 9.74 33.45
C ALA A 157 1.03 10.43 32.10
N ALA A 158 1.89 11.47 32.06
CA ALA A 158 2.30 12.12 30.82
C ALA A 158 3.13 11.18 29.92
N GLU A 159 4.09 10.45 30.51
CA GLU A 159 4.88 9.45 29.78
C GLU A 159 3.99 8.33 29.23
N LEU A 160 3.06 7.85 30.06
CA LEU A 160 2.10 6.82 29.66
C LEU A 160 1.22 7.30 28.49
N LEU A 161 0.69 8.53 28.55
CA LEU A 161 -0.07 9.13 27.46
C LEU A 161 0.75 9.19 26.16
N TRP A 162 1.98 9.69 26.24
CA TRP A 162 2.86 9.80 25.07
C TRP A 162 3.22 8.44 24.48
N ASP A 163 3.59 7.48 25.32
CA ASP A 163 3.95 6.12 24.91
C ASP A 163 2.79 5.41 24.21
N VAL A 164 1.60 5.43 24.81
CA VAL A 164 0.42 4.75 24.28
C VAL A 164 -0.04 5.42 22.98
N THR A 165 -0.20 6.74 22.95
CA THR A 165 -0.65 7.46 21.75
C THR A 165 0.36 7.30 20.60
N THR A 166 1.65 7.36 20.88
CA THR A 166 2.71 7.13 19.89
C THR A 166 2.68 5.70 19.36
N ALA A 167 2.53 4.70 20.22
CA ALA A 167 2.46 3.30 19.80
C ALA A 167 1.21 3.01 18.96
N VAL A 168 0.05 3.54 19.37
CA VAL A 168 -1.22 3.44 18.62
C VAL A 168 -1.10 4.11 17.25
N GLU A 169 -0.55 5.31 17.18
CA GLU A 169 -0.36 6.03 15.92
C GLU A 169 0.63 5.32 14.98
N ARG A 170 1.70 4.73 15.53
CA ARG A 170 2.62 3.89 14.74
C ARG A 170 1.92 2.67 14.16
N LEU A 171 1.06 2.01 14.92
CA LEU A 171 0.29 0.87 14.42
C LEU A 171 -0.74 1.31 13.38
N ARG A 172 -1.48 2.41 13.62
CA ARG A 172 -2.39 3.01 12.64
C ARG A 172 -1.69 3.27 11.32
N ARG A 173 -0.53 3.95 11.33
CA ARG A 173 0.26 4.18 10.11
C ARG A 173 0.75 2.90 9.43
N ALA A 174 0.97 1.83 10.19
CA ALA A 174 1.35 0.54 9.62
C ALA A 174 0.16 -0.19 8.98
N ILE A 175 -1.06 0.00 9.51
CA ILE A 175 -2.31 -0.49 8.93
C ILE A 175 -2.70 0.36 7.71
N ASP A 176 -2.71 1.69 7.88
CA ASP A 176 -2.96 2.72 6.87
C ASP A 176 -1.78 2.88 5.89
N HIS A 177 -0.90 1.88 5.79
CA HIS A 177 0.24 1.93 4.90
C HIS A 177 -0.28 2.14 3.47
N ARG A 178 0.06 3.33 2.93
CA ARG A 178 -0.38 3.87 1.64
C ARG A 178 -0.41 2.78 0.55
N PRO A 179 -1.53 2.62 -0.18
CA PRO A 179 -1.59 1.71 -1.31
C PRO A 179 -0.49 2.05 -2.31
N GLU A 180 0.12 1.03 -2.92
CA GLU A 180 1.16 1.23 -3.93
C GLU A 180 0.62 2.11 -5.05
N LEU A 181 1.09 3.37 -5.10
CA LEU A 181 0.70 4.31 -6.14
C LEU A 181 1.35 3.89 -7.44
N ARG A 182 0.55 3.42 -8.40
CA ARG A 182 1.05 3.06 -9.73
C ARG A 182 1.44 4.31 -10.51
N TYR A 183 2.55 4.24 -11.23
CA TYR A 183 2.91 5.26 -12.19
C TYR A 183 1.98 5.19 -13.41
N LEU A 184 1.35 6.32 -13.75
CA LEU A 184 0.41 6.41 -14.87
C LEU A 184 1.02 7.01 -16.13
N GLY A 185 2.06 7.85 -15.98
CA GLY A 185 2.65 8.61 -17.08
C GLY A 185 2.86 10.08 -16.73
N ALA A 186 3.14 10.90 -17.74
CA ALA A 186 3.31 12.34 -17.59
C ALA A 186 1.97 13.07 -17.72
N CYS A 187 1.81 14.17 -16.97
CA CYS A 187 0.66 15.05 -17.08
C CYS A 187 0.60 15.73 -18.46
N PRO A 188 -0.54 15.69 -19.17
CA PRO A 188 -0.68 16.34 -20.47
C PRO A 188 -0.38 17.84 -20.49
N GLU A 189 -0.63 18.55 -19.38
CA GLU A 189 -0.51 20.01 -19.31
C GLU A 189 0.89 20.48 -18.88
N CYS A 190 1.54 19.77 -17.96
CA CYS A 190 2.79 20.23 -17.35
C CYS A 190 3.92 19.19 -17.32
N ALA A 191 3.72 18.04 -17.96
CA ALA A 191 4.67 16.92 -18.02
C ALA A 191 5.11 16.32 -16.67
N ALA A 192 4.53 16.75 -15.54
CA ALA A 192 4.82 16.19 -14.22
C ALA A 192 4.37 14.72 -14.11
N GLU A 193 5.10 13.91 -13.35
CA GLU A 193 4.75 12.51 -13.13
C GLU A 193 3.41 12.36 -12.40
N LEU A 194 2.50 11.57 -12.97
CA LEU A 194 1.22 11.21 -12.38
C LEU A 194 1.30 9.81 -11.76
N ARG A 195 0.81 9.70 -10.53
CA ARG A 195 0.67 8.45 -9.80
C ARG A 195 -0.71 8.39 -9.16
N ALA A 196 -1.37 7.23 -9.21
CA ALA A 196 -2.71 7.02 -8.64
C ALA A 196 -2.84 5.63 -7.99
N GLU A 197 -3.91 5.43 -7.24
CA GLU A 197 -4.21 4.14 -6.63
C GLU A 197 -4.78 3.14 -7.65
N HIS A 198 -4.85 1.87 -7.28
CA HIS A 198 -5.46 0.85 -8.12
C HIS A 198 -7.00 0.98 -8.04
N GLY A 199 -7.66 1.08 -9.19
CA GLY A 199 -9.14 1.20 -9.27
C GLY A 199 -9.69 2.63 -9.29
N GLU A 200 -8.86 3.65 -9.08
CA GLU A 200 -9.30 5.04 -9.29
C GLU A 200 -9.51 5.32 -10.78
N SER A 201 -10.52 6.15 -11.08
CA SER A 201 -10.83 6.59 -12.45
C SER A 201 -10.26 7.97 -12.77
N TRP A 202 -9.90 8.77 -11.76
CA TRP A 202 -9.44 10.16 -11.90
C TRP A 202 -8.18 10.39 -11.06
N VAL A 203 -7.24 11.18 -11.58
CA VAL A 203 -6.03 11.60 -10.88
C VAL A 203 -5.86 13.12 -10.96
N ARG A 204 -5.46 13.75 -9.85
CA ARG A 204 -5.16 15.19 -9.82
C ARG A 204 -3.65 15.40 -9.88
N CYS A 205 -3.19 16.20 -10.84
CA CYS A 205 -1.77 16.56 -10.94
C CYS A 205 -1.33 17.40 -9.74
N ARG A 206 -0.17 17.09 -9.13
CA ARG A 206 0.32 17.83 -7.95
C ARG A 206 0.90 19.21 -8.29
N VAL A 207 1.33 19.41 -9.54
CA VAL A 207 1.97 20.66 -9.99
C VAL A 207 0.92 21.64 -10.53
N CYS A 208 0.24 21.30 -11.63
CA CYS A 208 -0.75 22.18 -12.25
C CYS A 208 -2.16 22.08 -11.63
N ARG A 209 -2.40 21.13 -10.72
CA ARG A 209 -3.68 20.89 -10.04
C ARG A 209 -4.85 20.47 -10.94
N THR A 210 -4.64 20.30 -12.26
CA THR A 210 -5.62 19.78 -13.22
C THR A 210 -6.00 18.34 -12.90
N GLN A 211 -7.28 18.01 -13.07
CA GLN A 211 -7.80 16.64 -12.94
C GLN A 211 -7.79 15.96 -14.31
N HIS A 212 -7.35 14.71 -14.33
CA HIS A 212 -7.26 13.90 -15.54
C HIS A 212 -7.94 12.55 -15.31
N GLU A 213 -8.67 12.10 -16.31
CA GLU A 213 -9.18 10.74 -16.33
C GLU A 213 -8.03 9.76 -16.60
N ILE A 214 -7.90 8.73 -15.76
CA ILE A 214 -6.78 7.80 -15.82
C ILE A 214 -6.81 6.98 -17.12
N ALA A 215 -8.00 6.56 -17.56
CA ALA A 215 -8.18 5.84 -18.82
C ALA A 215 -7.66 6.63 -20.03
N ARG A 216 -7.81 7.97 -20.00
CA ARG A 216 -7.32 8.86 -21.06
C ARG A 216 -5.79 8.94 -21.06
N ILE A 217 -5.16 9.08 -19.88
CA ILE A 217 -3.70 9.09 -19.77
C ILE A 217 -3.11 7.76 -20.24
N GLU A 218 -3.70 6.63 -19.85
CA GLU A 218 -3.27 5.31 -20.28
C GLU A 218 -3.44 5.11 -21.80
N ALA A 219 -4.54 5.61 -22.36
CA ALA A 219 -4.79 5.58 -23.81
C ALA A 219 -3.77 6.45 -24.57
N ASP A 220 -3.47 7.65 -24.09
CA ASP A 220 -2.50 8.57 -24.68
C ASP A 220 -1.08 7.98 -24.59
N ALA A 221 -0.70 7.44 -23.43
CA ALA A 221 0.58 6.77 -23.24
C ALA A 221 0.73 5.54 -24.16
N ARG A 222 -0.36 4.78 -24.35
CA ARG A 222 -0.40 3.65 -25.28
C ARG A 222 -0.29 4.12 -26.73
N ALA A 223 -1.00 5.18 -27.14
CA ALA A 223 -0.92 5.74 -28.48
C ALA A 223 0.50 6.21 -28.81
N VAL A 224 1.15 6.91 -27.87
CA VAL A 224 2.55 7.33 -28.02
C VAL A 224 3.49 6.12 -28.15
N ALA A 225 3.27 5.05 -27.39
CA ALA A 225 4.06 3.83 -27.53
C ALA A 225 3.81 3.11 -28.87
N GLU A 226 2.57 3.07 -29.33
CA GLU A 226 2.16 2.48 -30.61
C GLU A 226 2.74 3.24 -31.81
N ASP A 227 2.99 4.55 -31.67
CA ASP A 227 3.55 5.41 -32.73
C ASP A 227 5.07 5.34 -32.87
N ARG A 228 5.76 4.70 -31.92
CA ARG A 228 7.21 4.53 -32.01
C ARG A 228 7.59 3.56 -33.12
N LEU A 229 8.64 3.96 -33.85
CA LEU A 229 9.25 3.21 -34.93
C LEU A 229 10.45 2.42 -34.40
N PHE A 230 10.49 1.13 -34.70
CA PHE A 230 11.56 0.23 -34.28
C PHE A 230 11.97 -0.69 -35.41
N THR A 231 13.21 -1.18 -35.38
CA THR A 231 13.64 -2.27 -36.27
C THR A 231 12.97 -3.59 -35.86
N LEU A 232 12.90 -4.59 -36.76
CA LEU A 232 12.30 -5.90 -36.44
C LEU A 232 12.91 -6.58 -35.20
N ALA A 233 14.21 -6.41 -34.98
CA ALA A 233 14.91 -6.97 -33.82
C ALA A 233 14.51 -6.28 -32.50
N GLU A 234 14.30 -4.97 -32.55
CA GLU A 234 13.84 -4.16 -31.41
C GLU A 234 12.36 -4.38 -31.14
N LEU A 235 11.54 -4.47 -32.18
CA LEU A 235 10.10 -4.75 -32.09
C LEU A 235 9.83 -6.02 -31.29
N ARG A 236 10.60 -7.09 -31.50
CA ARG A 236 10.43 -8.31 -30.71
C ARG A 236 10.52 -8.04 -29.21
N ARG A 237 11.54 -7.26 -28.78
CA ARG A 237 11.77 -6.93 -27.37
C ARG A 237 10.66 -6.03 -26.82
N VAL A 238 10.23 -5.05 -27.61
CA VAL A 238 9.16 -4.12 -27.23
C VAL A 238 7.82 -4.86 -27.12
N LEU A 239 7.50 -5.74 -28.06
CA LEU A 239 6.27 -6.54 -28.06
C LEU A 239 6.22 -7.53 -26.89
N ASP A 240 7.36 -8.16 -26.55
CA ASP A 240 7.49 -8.99 -25.35
C ASP A 240 7.23 -8.18 -24.07
N ALA A 241 7.78 -6.97 -23.97
CA ALA A 241 7.58 -6.07 -22.84
C ALA A 241 6.13 -5.55 -22.73
N LEU A 242 5.43 -5.41 -23.87
CA LEU A 242 4.01 -5.02 -23.95
C LEU A 242 3.04 -6.20 -23.75
N GLY A 243 3.54 -7.42 -23.46
CA GLY A 243 2.71 -8.60 -23.20
C GLY A 243 2.06 -9.21 -24.44
N ALA A 244 2.51 -8.84 -25.65
CA ALA A 244 2.01 -9.37 -26.91
C ALA A 244 3.16 -10.02 -27.72
N PRO A 245 3.73 -11.14 -27.23
CA PRO A 245 4.90 -11.74 -27.84
C PRO A 245 4.60 -12.24 -29.26
N VAL A 246 5.37 -11.76 -30.24
CA VAL A 246 5.31 -12.24 -31.63
C VAL A 246 6.64 -12.92 -31.97
N PRO A 247 6.62 -14.18 -32.46
CA PRO A 247 7.84 -14.89 -32.81
C PRO A 247 8.65 -14.15 -33.88
N LYS A 248 10.00 -14.22 -33.77
CA LYS A 248 10.90 -13.57 -34.72
C LYS A 248 10.60 -13.99 -36.17
N GLN A 249 10.41 -15.28 -36.42
CA GLN A 249 10.10 -15.77 -37.78
C GLN A 249 8.82 -15.14 -38.34
N THR A 250 7.79 -14.99 -37.51
CA THR A 250 6.52 -14.35 -37.88
C THR A 250 6.71 -12.87 -38.25
N LEU A 251 7.49 -12.11 -37.48
CA LEU A 251 7.76 -10.71 -37.79
C LEU A 251 8.51 -10.54 -39.13
N TYR A 252 9.51 -11.38 -39.39
CA TYR A 252 10.25 -11.34 -40.66
C TYR A 252 9.38 -11.80 -41.84
N TRP A 253 8.53 -12.80 -41.63
CA TRP A 253 7.57 -13.25 -42.64
C TRP A 253 6.51 -12.18 -42.95
N TRP A 254 5.97 -11.47 -41.95
CA TRP A 254 5.06 -10.35 -42.18
C TRP A 254 5.73 -9.22 -42.97
N ALA A 255 7.01 -8.95 -42.71
CA ALA A 255 7.77 -7.97 -43.46
C ALA A 255 8.04 -8.41 -44.91
N SER A 256 8.41 -9.68 -45.14
CA SER A 256 8.65 -10.20 -46.50
C SER A 256 7.39 -10.25 -47.36
N GLU A 257 6.26 -10.62 -46.75
CA GLU A 257 4.94 -10.66 -47.40
C GLU A 257 4.24 -9.29 -47.48
N ARG A 258 4.92 -8.21 -47.06
CA ARG A 258 4.39 -6.84 -47.03
C ARG A 258 3.07 -6.69 -46.25
N ARG A 259 2.85 -7.54 -45.23
CA ARG A 259 1.71 -7.42 -44.31
C ARG A 259 1.91 -6.30 -43.29
N ILE A 260 3.16 -5.90 -43.07
CA ILE A 260 3.55 -4.70 -42.34
C ILE A 260 4.44 -3.86 -43.25
N GLU A 261 4.17 -2.56 -43.33
CA GLU A 261 4.92 -1.64 -44.19
C GLU A 261 6.04 -0.95 -43.41
N PRO A 262 7.24 -0.79 -44.01
CA PRO A 262 8.26 0.05 -43.43
C PRO A 262 7.79 1.52 -43.43
N ARG A 263 7.93 2.19 -42.29
CA ARG A 263 7.56 3.61 -42.11
C ARG A 263 8.78 4.54 -42.17
N GLY A 264 9.96 3.97 -42.33
CA GLY A 264 11.21 4.69 -42.47
C GLY A 264 12.40 3.74 -42.47
N TRP A 265 13.59 4.32 -42.50
CA TRP A 265 14.86 3.62 -42.50
C TRP A 265 15.75 4.19 -41.40
N MET A 266 16.25 3.32 -40.54
CA MET A 266 17.27 3.66 -39.55
C MET A 266 18.62 3.73 -40.26
N HIS A 267 19.12 4.95 -40.38
CA HIS A 267 20.45 5.27 -40.85
C HIS A 267 21.40 5.45 -39.67
N ARG A 268 22.63 4.93 -39.78
CA ARG A 268 23.67 5.10 -38.76
C ARG A 268 24.86 5.82 -39.37
N ASP A 269 25.14 7.00 -38.83
CA ASP A 269 26.32 7.81 -39.17
C ASP A 269 27.25 7.93 -37.95
N GLU A 270 28.35 8.68 -38.11
CA GLU A 270 29.32 8.95 -37.02
C GLU A 270 28.71 9.76 -35.85
N ARG A 271 27.54 10.39 -36.04
CA ARG A 271 26.85 11.22 -35.05
C ARG A 271 25.72 10.47 -34.32
N GLY A 272 25.34 9.30 -34.80
CA GLY A 272 24.38 8.42 -34.14
C GLY A 272 23.44 7.69 -35.08
N ALA A 273 22.35 7.17 -34.52
CA ALA A 273 21.27 6.56 -35.29
C ALA A 273 20.13 7.56 -35.49
N ARG A 274 19.69 7.76 -36.72
CA ARG A 274 18.52 8.59 -37.07
C ARG A 274 17.55 7.82 -37.95
N ILE A 275 16.28 8.21 -37.92
CA ILE A 275 15.24 7.63 -38.78
C ILE A 275 14.99 8.61 -39.93
N THR A 276 14.99 8.07 -41.14
CA THR A 276 14.79 8.81 -42.39
C THR A 276 13.61 8.22 -43.16
N ASP A 277 12.97 9.04 -43.99
CA ASP A 277 11.80 8.71 -44.82
C ASP A 277 12.16 8.05 -46.15
N HIS A 278 13.46 7.92 -46.46
CA HIS A 278 13.98 7.18 -47.59
C HIS A 278 15.30 6.51 -47.21
N LYS A 279 15.71 5.51 -47.99
CA LYS A 279 16.97 4.78 -47.78
C LYS A 279 18.15 5.65 -48.22
N LEU A 280 19.13 5.90 -47.34
CA LEU A 280 20.34 6.68 -47.64
C LEU A 280 21.54 5.79 -47.98
N ASP A 281 21.66 4.65 -47.29
CA ASP A 281 22.72 3.65 -47.49
C ASP A 281 22.10 2.26 -47.62
N ASP A 282 22.77 1.37 -48.34
CA ASP A 282 22.35 -0.02 -48.48
C ASP A 282 22.27 -0.80 -47.16
N ARG A 283 23.03 -0.36 -46.14
CA ARG A 283 23.05 -0.93 -44.79
C ARG A 283 21.90 -0.46 -43.90
N ASP A 284 21.09 0.50 -44.36
CA ASP A 284 20.00 1.07 -43.56
C ASP A 284 18.92 0.02 -43.29
N LYS A 285 18.49 -0.04 -42.02
CA LYS A 285 17.50 -1.03 -41.59
C LYS A 285 16.09 -0.45 -41.66
N PRO A 286 15.11 -1.15 -42.25
CA PRO A 286 13.73 -0.69 -42.22
C PRO A 286 13.19 -0.67 -40.79
N VAL A 287 12.47 0.39 -40.44
CA VAL A 287 11.75 0.53 -39.17
C VAL A 287 10.24 0.48 -39.40
N TYR A 288 9.53 -0.11 -38.43
CA TYR A 288 8.10 -0.34 -38.50
C TYR A 288 7.43 0.25 -37.26
N ARG A 289 6.19 0.71 -37.42
CA ARG A 289 5.37 1.24 -36.33
C ARG A 289 4.86 0.11 -35.46
N THR A 290 5.03 0.24 -34.15
CA THR A 290 4.62 -0.77 -33.17
C THR A 290 3.12 -1.07 -33.26
N GLY A 291 2.29 -0.04 -33.43
CA GLY A 291 0.84 -0.16 -33.59
C GLY A 291 0.39 -0.96 -34.82
N ASP A 292 1.12 -0.89 -35.93
CA ASP A 292 0.80 -1.67 -37.15
C ASP A 292 0.97 -3.17 -36.87
N VAL A 293 2.03 -3.53 -36.17
CA VAL A 293 2.34 -4.91 -35.78
C VAL A 293 1.36 -5.45 -34.73
N LEU A 294 1.05 -4.65 -33.69
CA LEU A 294 0.08 -5.03 -32.65
C LEU A 294 -1.33 -5.25 -33.22
N ARG A 295 -1.77 -4.39 -34.15
CA ARG A 295 -3.06 -4.54 -34.83
C ARG A 295 -3.12 -5.84 -35.64
N LEU A 296 -2.06 -6.18 -36.37
CA LEU A 296 -1.99 -7.42 -37.13
C LEU A 296 -1.98 -8.65 -36.22
N ALA A 297 -1.22 -8.61 -35.12
CA ALA A 297 -1.18 -9.68 -34.13
C ALA A 297 -2.56 -9.95 -33.50
N ARG A 298 -3.28 -8.88 -33.11
CA ARG A 298 -4.65 -8.99 -32.56
C ARG A 298 -5.63 -9.60 -33.57
N ARG A 299 -5.59 -9.18 -34.84
CA ARG A 299 -6.44 -9.73 -35.91
C ARG A 299 -6.21 -11.22 -36.11
N GLN A 300 -4.94 -11.67 -36.13
CA GLN A 300 -4.63 -13.09 -36.30
C GLN A 300 -5.01 -13.93 -35.08
N ALA A 301 -4.86 -13.40 -33.86
CA ALA A 301 -5.31 -14.07 -32.64
C ALA A 301 -6.85 -14.27 -32.62
N GLN A 302 -7.60 -13.26 -33.07
CA GLN A 302 -9.06 -13.35 -33.19
C GLN A 302 -9.51 -14.35 -34.27
N GLN A 303 -8.79 -14.41 -35.40
CA GLN A 303 -9.08 -15.35 -36.48
C GLN A 303 -8.70 -16.81 -36.12
N GLY A 304 -7.62 -17.00 -35.36
CA GLY A 304 -7.21 -18.33 -34.86
C GLY A 304 -8.07 -18.86 -33.72
N GLY A 305 -8.71 -17.98 -32.94
CA GLY A 305 -9.64 -18.34 -31.87
C GLY A 305 -11.08 -18.60 -32.32
N SER A 306 -11.45 -18.24 -33.55
CA SER A 306 -12.79 -18.46 -34.12
C SER A 306 -12.93 -19.81 -34.86
N ALA A 307 -11.93 -20.68 -34.76
CA ALA A 307 -11.89 -22.02 -35.36
C ALA A 307 -11.75 -23.11 -34.29
N ALA A 308 -12.49 -22.98 -33.18
CA ALA A 308 -12.68 -24.01 -32.16
C ALA A 308 -14.17 -24.23 -31.93
#